data_AF-A0A1C3EJ91-F1
#
_entry.id   AF-A0A1C3EJ91-F1
#
_cell.length_a   1.000
_cell.length_b   1.000
_cell.length_c   1.000
_cell.angle_alpha   90.00
_cell.angle_beta   90.00
_cell.angle_gamma   90.00
#
_symmetry.space_group_name_H-M   'P 1'
#
loop_
_entity.id
_entity.type
_entity.pdbx_description
1 polymer ?
#
loop_
_entity_poly.entity_id
_entity_poly.type
_entity_poly.pdbx_seq_one_letter_code
_entity_poly.pdbx_strand_id
1 'polypeptide(L)'
;MKIEELIRKDNYALSLWEERGLMPSPAHVIKHLEVVTVTFLKNLKEIDENTELDKPSKLTKVQELVDLLPWSDFDTEEKEFLADVIAPAIESMGYNPWSII
;
A
#
# COMPACT_ATOMS: atom_id res chain seq x y z
N MET A 1 6.65 -0.64 14.07
CA MET A 1 6.50 -1.45 12.85
C MET A 1 6.14 -0.51 11.70
N LYS A 2 6.73 -0.69 10.51
CA LYS A 2 6.54 0.24 9.38
C LYS A 2 5.07 0.35 8.96
N ILE A 3 4.33 -0.75 9.03
CA ILE A 3 2.88 -0.81 8.76
C ILE A 3 2.10 0.18 9.65
N GLU A 4 2.33 0.16 10.97
CA GLU A 4 1.66 1.07 11.94
C GLU A 4 1.95 2.55 11.69
N GLU A 5 3.18 2.88 11.28
CA GLU A 5 3.57 4.23 10.92
C GLU A 5 2.76 4.72 9.70
N LEU A 6 2.70 3.89 8.66
CA LEU A 6 2.00 4.22 7.41
C LEU A 6 0.48 4.32 7.59
N ILE A 7 -0.13 3.53 8.48
CA ILE A 7 -1.56 3.64 8.80
C ILE A 7 -1.92 5.01 9.37
N ARG A 8 -1.00 5.64 10.14
CA ARG A 8 -1.25 6.90 10.84
C ARG A 8 -0.78 8.13 10.05
N LYS A 9 0.05 7.92 9.04
CA LYS A 9 0.63 8.96 8.20
C LYS A 9 -0.37 9.41 7.14
N ASP A 10 -0.37 10.71 6.83
CA ASP A 10 -0.91 11.20 5.57
C ASP A 10 0.05 10.83 4.43
N ASN A 11 -0.27 9.75 3.73
CA ASN A 11 0.57 9.19 2.66
C ASN A 11 0.41 9.92 1.32
N TYR A 12 -0.55 10.84 1.22
CA TYR A 12 -0.87 11.56 -0.01
C TYR A 12 -0.91 13.08 0.18
N ALA A 13 -0.23 13.57 1.23
CA ALA A 13 -0.03 14.99 1.49
C ALA A 13 0.51 15.71 0.24
N LEU A 14 0.10 16.97 0.05
CA LEU A 14 0.49 17.78 -1.11
C LEU A 14 2.00 17.75 -1.40
N SER A 15 2.84 17.87 -0.38
CA SER A 15 4.30 17.87 -0.53
C SER A 15 4.84 16.57 -1.14
N LEU A 16 4.17 15.44 -0.95
CA LEU A 16 4.59 14.14 -1.48
C LEU A 16 4.30 14.01 -3.00
N TRP A 17 3.31 14.75 -3.50
CA TRP A 17 3.08 14.90 -4.96
C TRP A 17 4.13 15.82 -5.57
N GLU A 18 4.44 16.93 -4.90
CA GLU A 18 5.46 17.89 -5.33
C GLU A 18 6.86 17.26 -5.39
N GLU A 19 7.23 16.42 -4.42
CA GLU A 19 8.47 15.65 -4.41
C GLU A 19 8.61 14.71 -5.63
N ARG A 20 7.47 14.26 -6.18
CA ARG A 20 7.41 13.44 -7.40
C ARG A 20 7.36 14.28 -8.67
N GLY A 21 7.28 15.61 -8.56
CA GLY A 21 7.08 16.51 -9.70
C GLY A 21 5.67 16.42 -10.31
N LEU A 22 4.70 15.90 -9.56
CA LEU A 22 3.33 15.68 -10.01
C LEU A 22 2.39 16.76 -9.49
N MET A 23 1.31 17.01 -10.22
CA MET A 23 0.18 17.75 -9.67
C MET A 23 -0.68 16.80 -8.84
N PRO A 24 -1.17 17.22 -7.67
CA PRO A 24 -2.06 16.40 -6.87
C PRO A 24 -3.33 16.07 -7.63
N SER A 25 -3.75 14.80 -7.55
CA SER A 25 -5.06 14.37 -8.07
C SER A 25 -6.21 15.13 -7.40
N PRO A 26 -7.43 15.10 -8.00
CA PRO A 26 -8.60 15.67 -7.36
C PRO A 26 -8.83 15.08 -5.95
N ALA A 27 -9.34 15.90 -5.03
CA ALA A 27 -9.49 15.53 -3.62
C ALA A 27 -10.29 14.22 -3.39
N HIS A 28 -11.26 13.91 -4.26
CA HIS A 28 -12.02 12.67 -4.16
C HIS A 28 -11.18 11.43 -4.51
N VAL A 29 -10.21 11.55 -5.41
CA VAL A 29 -9.28 10.46 -5.76
C VAL A 29 -8.23 10.28 -4.68
N ILE A 30 -7.67 11.38 -4.14
CA ILE A 30 -6.77 11.33 -2.98
C ILE A 30 -7.44 10.61 -1.81
N LYS A 31 -8.70 10.97 -1.50
CA LYS A 31 -9.47 10.28 -0.47
C LYS A 31 -9.70 8.79 -0.77
N HIS A 32 -9.89 8.44 -2.05
CA HIS A 32 -10.01 7.04 -2.46
C HIS A 32 -8.68 6.29 -2.20
N LEU A 33 -7.54 6.85 -2.64
CA LEU A 33 -6.20 6.33 -2.41
C LEU A 33 -5.89 6.11 -0.92
N GLU A 34 -6.26 7.08 -0.06
CA GLU A 34 -6.12 6.97 1.39
C GLU A 34 -6.90 5.79 1.96
N VAL A 35 -8.17 5.64 1.56
CA VAL A 35 -9.04 4.55 2.04
C VAL A 35 -8.49 3.19 1.60
N VAL A 36 -8.09 3.07 0.34
CA VAL A 36 -7.51 1.83 -0.21
C VAL A 36 -6.21 1.48 0.51
N THR A 37 -5.31 2.45 0.68
CA THR A 37 -4.03 2.28 1.38
C THR A 37 -4.22 1.82 2.82
N VAL A 38 -5.06 2.53 3.60
CA VAL A 38 -5.27 2.19 5.00
C VAL A 38 -5.94 0.81 5.15
N THR A 39 -6.86 0.47 4.25
CA THR A 39 -7.50 -0.86 4.23
C THR A 39 -6.47 -1.96 3.94
N PHE A 40 -5.64 -1.76 2.91
CA PHE A 40 -4.56 -2.66 2.56
C PHE A 40 -3.60 -2.86 3.74
N LEU A 41 -3.12 -1.77 4.36
CA LEU A 41 -2.16 -1.83 5.47
C LEU A 41 -2.72 -2.52 6.71
N LYS A 42 -4.02 -2.35 7.00
CA LYS A 42 -4.69 -3.09 8.10
C LYS A 42 -4.74 -4.59 7.81
N ASN A 43 -5.14 -4.98 6.61
CA ASN A 43 -5.17 -6.39 6.23
C ASN A 43 -3.76 -7.00 6.21
N LEU A 44 -2.76 -6.23 5.74
CA LEU A 44 -1.36 -6.64 5.75
C LEU A 44 -0.86 -6.88 7.17
N LYS A 45 -1.21 -5.99 8.11
CA LYS A 45 -0.91 -6.15 9.53
C LYS A 45 -1.52 -7.44 10.10
N GLU A 46 -2.78 -7.74 9.79
CA GLU A 46 -3.44 -8.97 10.23
C GLU A 46 -2.73 -10.23 9.72
N ILE A 47 -2.24 -10.20 8.47
CA ILE A 47 -1.42 -11.30 7.91
C ILE A 47 -0.09 -11.41 8.66
N ASP A 48 0.59 -10.30 8.93
CA ASP A 48 1.88 -10.28 9.64
C ASP A 48 1.77 -10.82 11.06
N GLU A 49 0.72 -10.43 11.79
CA GLU A 49 0.50 -10.82 13.18
C GLU A 49 -0.09 -12.23 13.32
N ASN A 50 -0.57 -12.86 12.24
CA ASN A 50 -1.13 -14.20 12.29
C ASN A 50 -0.03 -15.25 12.54
N THR A 51 -0.04 -15.88 13.72
CA THR A 51 0.93 -16.90 14.14
C THR A 51 0.66 -18.29 13.57
N GLU A 52 -0.53 -18.54 13.03
CA GLU A 52 -0.91 -19.82 12.43
C GLU A 52 -0.42 -19.96 10.98
N LEU A 53 0.00 -18.84 10.36
CA LEU A 53 0.52 -18.83 8.99
C LEU A 53 2.05 -18.91 8.99
N ASP A 54 2.59 -19.85 8.22
CA ASP A 54 4.01 -19.88 7.92
C ASP A 54 4.39 -18.79 6.88
N LYS A 55 5.70 -18.58 6.70
CA LYS A 55 6.21 -17.53 5.81
C LYS A 55 5.72 -17.68 4.35
N PRO A 56 5.67 -18.89 3.76
CA PRO A 56 5.06 -19.09 2.44
C PRO A 56 3.57 -18.75 2.38
N SER A 57 2.78 -19.20 3.36
CA SER A 57 1.33 -18.91 3.39
C SER A 57 1.05 -17.41 3.54
N LYS A 58 1.85 -16.71 4.35
CA LYS A 58 1.80 -15.25 4.44
C LYS A 58 2.11 -14.59 3.10
N LEU A 59 3.14 -15.05 2.38
CA LEU A 59 3.49 -14.50 1.06
C LEU A 59 2.33 -14.67 0.07
N THR A 60 1.71 -15.84 0.00
CA THR A 60 0.52 -16.07 -0.85
C THR A 60 -0.62 -15.11 -0.48
N LYS A 61 -0.88 -14.90 0.82
CA LYS A 61 -1.90 -13.95 1.27
C LYS A 61 -1.58 -12.50 0.92
N VAL A 62 -0.31 -12.11 0.97
CA VAL A 62 0.12 -10.76 0.55
C VAL A 62 -0.07 -10.58 -0.96
N GLN A 63 0.26 -11.58 -1.76
CA GLN A 63 0.01 -11.57 -3.22
C GLN A 63 -1.48 -11.44 -3.53
N GLU A 64 -2.32 -12.27 -2.92
CA GLU A 64 -3.79 -12.16 -3.07
C GLU A 64 -4.31 -10.78 -2.66
N LEU A 65 -3.75 -10.18 -1.60
CA LEU A 65 -4.15 -8.85 -1.14
C LEU A 65 -3.77 -7.75 -2.14
N VAL A 66 -2.61 -7.88 -2.80
CA VAL A 66 -2.17 -6.96 -3.86
C VAL A 66 -3.01 -7.11 -5.13
N ASP A 67 -3.35 -8.34 -5.52
CA ASP A 67 -4.23 -8.63 -6.65
C ASP A 67 -5.65 -8.05 -6.48
N LEU A 68 -6.10 -7.93 -5.23
CA LEU A 68 -7.42 -7.38 -4.87
C LEU A 68 -7.46 -5.85 -4.80
N LEU A 69 -6.32 -5.16 -4.95
CA LEU A 69 -6.32 -3.70 -5.02
C LEU A 69 -7.13 -3.23 -6.25
N PRO A 70 -7.87 -2.11 -6.16
CA PRO A 70 -8.69 -1.60 -7.24
C PRO A 70 -7.84 -0.86 -8.28
N TRP A 71 -6.85 -1.53 -8.85
CA TRP A 71 -5.91 -0.94 -9.81
C TRP A 71 -6.64 -0.29 -11.00
N SER A 72 -7.77 -0.84 -11.44
CA SER A 72 -8.56 -0.27 -12.54
C SER A 72 -9.13 1.12 -12.26
N ASP A 73 -9.25 1.50 -10.99
CA ASP A 73 -9.91 2.74 -10.57
C ASP A 73 -8.96 3.95 -10.60
N PHE A 74 -7.67 3.69 -10.77
CA PHE A 74 -6.60 4.69 -10.72
C PHE A 74 -5.91 4.87 -12.07
N ASP A 75 -5.45 6.08 -12.34
CA ASP A 75 -4.55 6.33 -13.48
C ASP A 75 -3.13 5.83 -13.20
N THR A 76 -2.21 6.05 -14.15
CA THR A 76 -0.83 5.58 -14.01
C THR A 76 -0.10 6.22 -12.83
N GLU A 77 -0.25 7.54 -12.63
CA GLU A 77 0.46 8.28 -11.57
C GLU A 77 -0.04 7.85 -10.18
N GLU A 78 -1.35 7.67 -10.06
CA GLU A 78 -2.02 7.22 -8.83
C GLU A 78 -1.65 5.79 -8.46
N LYS A 79 -1.53 4.89 -9.47
CA LYS A 79 -1.04 3.51 -9.28
C LYS A 79 0.38 3.47 -8.77
N GLU A 80 1.28 4.21 -9.41
CA GLU A 80 2.69 4.27 -9.03
C GLU A 80 2.84 4.84 -7.61
N PHE A 81 2.08 5.89 -7.28
CA PHE A 81 2.09 6.44 -5.93
C PHE A 81 1.53 5.43 -4.90
N LEU A 82 0.41 4.75 -5.19
CA LEU A 82 -0.09 3.69 -4.31
C LEU A 82 0.96 2.59 -4.09
N ALA A 83 1.61 2.11 -5.15
CA ALA A 83 2.65 1.10 -5.09
C ALA A 83 3.83 1.55 -4.20
N ASP A 84 4.32 2.77 -4.40
CA ASP A 84 5.38 3.38 -3.58
C ASP A 84 5.02 3.45 -2.10
N VAL A 85 3.77 3.78 -1.78
CA VAL A 85 3.30 3.94 -0.40
C VAL A 85 3.23 2.60 0.32
N ILE A 86 2.77 1.54 -0.36
CA ILE A 86 2.60 0.22 0.26
C ILE A 86 3.88 -0.63 0.24
N ALA A 87 4.83 -0.35 -0.67
CA ALA A 87 6.06 -1.13 -0.83
C ALA A 87 6.89 -1.24 0.47
N PRO A 88 7.14 -0.15 1.25
CA PRO A 88 7.88 -0.26 2.52
C PRO A 88 7.18 -1.12 3.57
N ALA A 89 5.85 -1.21 3.53
CA ALA A 89 5.09 -2.06 4.44
C ALA A 89 5.34 -3.55 4.14
N ILE A 90 5.27 -3.93 2.86
CA ILE A 90 5.55 -5.29 2.39
C ILE A 90 7.03 -5.66 2.64
N GLU A 91 7.95 -4.74 2.39
CA GLU A 91 9.38 -4.92 2.67
C GLU A 91 9.64 -5.18 4.17
N SER A 92 8.90 -4.51 5.05
CA SER A 92 9.05 -4.70 6.51
C SER A 92 8.68 -6.11 7.00
N MET A 93 7.92 -6.87 6.20
CA MET A 93 7.63 -8.30 6.45
C MET A 93 8.72 -9.24 5.91
N GLY A 94 9.75 -8.69 5.25
CA GLY A 94 10.86 -9.44 4.66
C GLY A 94 10.57 -10.01 3.28
N TYR A 95 9.72 -9.35 2.50
CA TYR A 95 9.40 -9.68 1.09
C TYR A 95 9.89 -8.59 0.13
N ASN A 96 10.08 -8.94 -1.15
CA ASN A 96 10.39 -7.97 -2.19
C ASN A 96 9.08 -7.43 -2.81
N PRO A 97 8.69 -6.16 -2.55
CA PRO A 97 7.42 -5.61 -3.03
C PRO A 97 7.31 -5.63 -4.56
N TRP A 98 8.40 -5.38 -5.28
CA TRP A 98 8.41 -5.30 -6.75
C TRP A 98 8.36 -6.66 -7.47
N SER A 99 8.35 -7.75 -6.70
CA SER A 99 8.04 -9.09 -7.22
C SER A 99 6.59 -9.50 -6.97
N ILE A 100 5.80 -8.62 -6.35
CA ILE A 100 4.43 -8.87 -5.90
C ILE A 100 3.46 -7.86 -6.54
N ILE A 101 3.85 -6.59 -6.61
CA ILE A 101 3.08 -5.48 -7.22
C ILE A 101 3.25 -5.48 -8.74
#